data_AF-A0A817NIT2-F1
#
_entry.id   AF-A0A817NIT2-F1
#
_cell.length_a   1.000
_cell.length_b   1.000
_cell.length_c   1.000
_cell.angle_alpha   90.00
_cell.angle_beta   90.00
_cell.angle_gamma   90.00
#
_symmetry.space_group_name_H-M   'P 1'
#
loop_
_entity.id
_entity.type
_entity.pdbx_description
1 polymer ?
#
loop_
_entity_poly.entity_id
_entity_poly.type
_entity_poly.pdbx_seq_one_letter_code
_entity_poly.pdbx_strand_id
1 'polypeptide(L)'
;MATRITSINQDRQVLEWIKLKITQLIREQNTTQQQIDSLKAATNAVQREIEQIPKERFQLNIPSLVFDDNFILIGNKQSNFNLHSIVKSLYLTKDISTDSSIVMAANAKYFLISQKSYLYLYDKKLYLIKEIPWEHGCIWDMCMSNTLSKFILTAKKGIITLDEQTMIVEEIKSLPVNDRSWYCCACSNKSLFLATQNLNTTIYEYSIMEKNFSFRRKQLCCSSDEYIEHMKCTNDCLALIILNDTKNERHLDIRSTLTFDQLWTISLNIHEQTNIVSCCSLNENGWLIVDVAETRLIHVTNQGYIKNTITYTPSPHYAVQFDNDTLAILTEQGINLHRIDSDGEFRL
;
A
#
# COMPACT_ATOMS: atom_id res chain seq x y z
N MET A 1 -78.62 50.40 9.21
CA MET A 1 -77.63 51.49 9.00
C MET A 1 -76.34 51.26 9.80
N ALA A 2 -76.41 50.81 11.06
CA ALA A 2 -75.23 50.52 11.90
C ALA A 2 -74.26 49.46 11.31
N THR A 3 -74.76 48.41 10.66
CA THR A 3 -73.93 47.30 10.12
C THR A 3 -73.06 47.68 8.90
N ARG A 4 -73.45 48.72 8.15
CA ARG A 4 -72.66 49.23 7.01
C ARG A 4 -71.50 50.11 7.47
N ILE A 5 -71.65 50.81 8.59
CA ILE A 5 -70.63 51.71 9.14
C ILE A 5 -69.48 50.90 9.77
N THR A 6 -69.77 49.76 10.39
CA THR A 6 -68.76 48.84 10.93
C THR A 6 -67.91 48.17 9.85
N SER A 7 -68.51 47.74 8.74
CA SER A 7 -67.77 47.16 7.60
C SER A 7 -66.83 48.19 6.94
N ILE A 8 -67.29 49.42 6.73
CA ILE A 8 -66.46 50.50 6.14
C ILE A 8 -65.27 50.84 7.07
N ASN A 9 -65.46 50.80 8.38
CA ASN A 9 -64.37 51.03 9.33
C ASN A 9 -63.35 49.89 9.38
N GLN A 10 -63.79 48.64 9.19
CA GLN A 10 -62.88 47.49 9.06
C GLN A 10 -62.06 47.57 7.76
N ASP A 11 -62.71 47.89 6.64
CA ASP A 11 -62.02 48.03 5.35
C ASP A 11 -60.97 49.16 5.39
N ARG A 12 -61.26 50.25 6.11
CA ARG A 12 -60.32 51.35 6.33
C ARG A 12 -59.10 50.93 7.16
N GLN A 13 -59.28 50.10 8.20
CA GLN A 13 -58.18 49.60 9.02
C GLN A 13 -57.28 48.64 8.23
N VAL A 14 -57.85 47.80 7.38
CA VAL A 14 -57.09 46.90 6.49
C VAL A 14 -56.27 47.71 5.49
N LEU A 15 -56.84 48.77 4.90
CA LEU A 15 -56.13 49.67 3.98
C LEU A 15 -54.93 50.37 4.64
N GLU A 16 -55.08 50.84 5.88
CA GLU A 16 -53.98 51.46 6.61
C GLU A 16 -52.88 50.45 6.98
N TRP A 17 -53.25 49.23 7.34
CA TRP A 17 -52.29 48.16 7.60
C TRP A 17 -51.49 47.80 6.33
N ILE A 18 -52.14 47.69 5.18
CA ILE A 18 -51.47 47.42 3.89
C ILE A 18 -50.48 48.53 3.54
N LYS A 19 -50.87 49.81 3.70
CA LYS A 19 -49.96 50.95 3.44
C LYS A 19 -48.70 50.91 4.31
N LEU A 20 -48.86 50.58 5.60
CA LEU A 20 -47.73 50.43 6.51
C LEU A 20 -46.80 49.29 6.06
N LYS A 21 -47.37 48.15 5.64
CA LYS A 21 -46.57 47.01 5.19
C LYS A 21 -45.81 47.29 3.89
N ILE A 22 -46.44 47.98 2.93
CA ILE A 22 -45.78 48.43 1.70
C ILE A 22 -44.62 49.38 2.02
N THR A 23 -44.82 50.35 2.91
CA THR A 23 -43.78 51.30 3.31
C THR A 23 -42.59 50.59 3.97
N GLN A 24 -42.85 49.57 4.79
CA GLN A 24 -41.81 48.74 5.40
C GLN A 24 -41.00 47.99 4.33
N LEU A 25 -41.69 47.31 3.40
CA LEU A 25 -41.03 46.54 2.34
C LEU A 25 -40.17 47.43 1.42
N ILE A 26 -40.63 48.64 1.10
CA ILE A 26 -39.85 49.62 0.32
C ILE A 26 -38.58 50.03 1.08
N ARG A 27 -38.65 50.25 2.39
CA ARG A 27 -37.47 50.58 3.21
C ARG A 27 -36.47 49.44 3.27
N GLU A 28 -36.95 48.21 3.46
CA GLU A 28 -36.12 47.00 3.46
C GLU A 28 -35.42 46.82 2.10
N GLN A 29 -36.15 46.95 0.98
CA GLN A 29 -35.60 46.86 -0.37
C GLN A 29 -34.51 47.92 -0.64
N ASN A 30 -34.74 49.17 -0.23
CA ASN A 30 -33.74 50.25 -0.36
C ASN A 30 -32.48 49.98 0.49
N THR A 31 -32.64 49.37 1.66
CA THR A 31 -31.52 49.02 2.54
C THR A 31 -30.66 47.91 1.93
N THR A 32 -31.32 46.89 1.34
CA THR A 32 -30.62 45.81 0.62
C THR A 32 -29.87 46.34 -0.61
N GLN A 33 -30.45 47.27 -1.36
CA GLN A 33 -29.79 47.89 -2.52
C GLN A 33 -28.52 48.65 -2.11
N GLN A 34 -28.58 49.43 -1.02
CA GLN A 34 -27.40 50.13 -0.48
C GLN A 34 -26.30 49.18 -0.03
N GLN A 35 -26.66 48.03 0.57
CA GLN A 35 -25.69 46.99 0.95
C GLN A 35 -25.01 46.37 -0.28
N ILE A 36 -25.77 46.08 -1.34
CA ILE A 36 -25.24 45.55 -2.61
C ILE A 36 -24.28 46.56 -3.25
N ASP A 37 -24.64 47.84 -3.28
CA ASP A 37 -23.83 48.89 -3.89
C ASP A 37 -22.53 49.12 -3.08
N SER A 38 -22.60 49.07 -1.75
CA SER A 38 -21.42 49.10 -0.87
C SER A 38 -20.48 47.90 -1.10
N LEU A 39 -21.05 46.70 -1.24
CA LEU A 39 -20.27 45.49 -1.52
C LEU A 39 -19.57 45.59 -2.88
N LYS A 40 -20.27 46.06 -3.93
CA LYS A 40 -19.68 46.30 -5.26
C LYS A 40 -18.55 47.32 -5.21
N ALA A 41 -18.72 48.40 -4.46
CA ALA A 41 -17.67 49.41 -4.29
C ALA A 41 -16.42 48.82 -3.61
N ALA A 42 -16.60 48.00 -2.56
CA ALA A 42 -15.51 47.31 -1.88
C ALA A 42 -14.81 46.29 -2.79
N THR A 43 -15.56 45.48 -3.55
CA THR A 43 -15.00 44.54 -4.53
C THR A 43 -14.19 45.25 -5.61
N ASN A 44 -14.70 46.38 -6.13
CA ASN A 44 -13.99 47.18 -7.13
C ASN A 44 -12.75 47.90 -6.57
N ALA A 45 -12.69 48.14 -5.25
CA ALA A 45 -11.51 48.67 -4.59
C ALA A 45 -10.43 47.59 -4.46
N VAL A 46 -10.80 46.39 -3.98
CA VAL A 46 -9.89 45.23 -3.89
C VAL A 46 -9.32 44.86 -5.25
N GLN A 47 -10.14 44.87 -6.31
CA GLN A 47 -9.67 44.57 -7.65
C GLN A 47 -8.64 45.59 -8.15
N ARG A 48 -8.84 46.88 -7.86
CA ARG A 48 -7.85 47.92 -8.18
C ARG A 48 -6.56 47.76 -7.37
N GLU A 49 -6.65 47.35 -6.11
CA GLU A 49 -5.45 47.05 -5.31
C GLU A 49 -4.66 45.88 -5.90
N ILE A 50 -5.33 44.81 -6.35
CA ILE A 50 -4.68 43.67 -7.02
C ILE A 50 -4.00 44.10 -8.33
N GLU A 51 -4.65 44.94 -9.13
CA GLU A 51 -4.11 45.46 -10.39
C GLU A 51 -2.90 46.39 -10.18
N GLN A 52 -2.79 47.03 -9.01
CA GLN A 52 -1.66 47.87 -8.63
C GLN A 52 -0.46 47.09 -8.08
N ILE A 53 -0.57 45.78 -7.84
CA ILE A 53 0.56 44.95 -7.44
C ILE A 53 1.52 44.82 -8.63
N PRO A 54 2.76 45.35 -8.56
CA PRO A 54 3.70 45.27 -9.67
C PRO A 54 4.02 43.81 -9.98
N LYS A 55 3.74 43.37 -11.21
CA LYS A 55 4.00 42.00 -11.71
C LYS A 55 5.48 41.59 -11.58
N GLU A 56 6.37 42.58 -11.45
CA GLU A 56 7.82 42.41 -11.27
C GLU A 56 8.23 41.85 -9.90
N ARG A 57 7.35 41.88 -8.88
CA ARG A 57 7.62 41.28 -7.55
C ARG A 57 7.39 39.77 -7.50
N PHE A 58 6.81 39.18 -8.55
CA PHE A 58 6.70 37.73 -8.71
C PHE A 58 7.77 37.25 -9.69
N GLN A 59 9.04 37.26 -9.29
CA GLN A 59 10.03 36.39 -9.94
C GLN A 59 9.71 34.94 -9.56
N LEU A 60 8.76 34.36 -10.28
CA LEU A 60 8.55 32.93 -10.33
C LEU A 60 9.76 32.36 -11.08
N ASN A 61 10.80 31.98 -10.34
CA ASN A 61 11.87 31.13 -10.85
C ASN A 61 11.24 29.77 -11.12
N ILE A 62 10.62 29.62 -12.30
CA ILE A 62 10.24 28.33 -12.85
C ILE A 62 11.54 27.81 -13.50
N PRO A 63 12.28 26.89 -12.86
CA PRO A 63 13.39 26.24 -13.56
C PRO A 63 12.84 25.64 -14.85
N SER A 64 13.60 25.77 -15.94
CA SER A 64 13.22 25.11 -17.20
C SER A 64 12.95 23.65 -16.93
N LEU A 65 11.83 23.15 -17.43
CA LEU A 65 11.51 21.73 -17.38
C LEU A 65 12.55 21.01 -18.26
N VAL A 66 13.64 20.57 -17.64
CA VAL A 66 14.64 19.72 -18.28
C VAL A 66 14.00 18.34 -18.32
N PHE A 67 13.47 17.98 -19.48
CA PHE A 67 13.21 16.58 -19.78
C PHE A 67 14.58 15.91 -19.90
N ASP A 68 15.01 15.26 -18.85
CA ASP A 68 16.01 14.20 -18.97
C ASP A 68 15.37 13.08 -19.80
N ASP A 69 16.13 12.41 -20.66
CA ASP A 69 15.63 11.39 -21.61
C ASP A 69 14.93 10.19 -20.92
N ASN A 70 14.89 10.19 -19.59
CA ASN A 70 14.22 9.22 -18.73
C ASN A 70 12.76 9.58 -18.33
N PHE A 71 12.24 10.76 -18.70
CA PHE A 71 10.89 11.18 -18.27
C PHE A 71 9.74 10.54 -19.05
N ILE A 72 10.00 10.07 -20.27
CA ILE A 72 9.05 9.24 -21.00
C ILE A 72 9.47 7.78 -20.83
N LEU A 73 9.09 7.19 -19.69
CA LEU A 73 8.87 5.75 -19.66
C LEU A 73 7.64 5.49 -20.51
N ILE A 74 7.85 5.31 -21.82
CA ILE A 74 6.89 4.59 -22.65
C ILE A 74 6.77 3.25 -21.95
N GLY A 75 5.65 3.02 -21.26
CA GLY A 75 5.40 1.77 -20.57
C GLY A 75 5.77 0.64 -21.52
N ASN A 76 6.75 -0.17 -21.11
CA ASN A 76 7.08 -1.39 -21.82
C ASN A 76 5.76 -2.06 -22.18
N LYS A 77 5.64 -2.53 -23.44
CA LYS A 77 4.48 -3.27 -23.96
C LYS A 77 3.85 -4.05 -22.81
N GLN A 78 2.55 -3.87 -22.57
CA GLN A 78 1.81 -4.72 -21.62
C GLN A 78 2.20 -6.16 -21.90
N SER A 79 3.03 -6.70 -21.02
CA SER A 79 3.48 -8.07 -21.12
C SER A 79 2.22 -8.93 -21.10
N ASN A 80 2.15 -9.93 -21.99
CA ASN A 80 1.05 -10.89 -21.97
C ASN A 80 1.18 -11.87 -20.80
N PHE A 81 1.48 -11.36 -19.60
CA PHE A 81 1.59 -12.14 -18.39
C PHE A 81 0.30 -12.92 -18.18
N ASN A 82 0.42 -14.24 -18.17
CA ASN A 82 -0.69 -15.16 -17.97
C ASN A 82 -0.34 -16.12 -16.85
N LEU A 83 -1.02 -15.94 -15.71
CA LEU A 83 -0.82 -16.77 -14.52
C LEU A 83 -1.04 -18.28 -14.79
N HIS A 84 -1.93 -18.65 -15.73
CA HIS A 84 -2.10 -20.06 -16.13
C HIS A 84 -0.85 -20.63 -16.82
N SER A 85 -0.13 -19.83 -17.62
CA SER A 85 1.13 -20.27 -18.26
C SER A 85 2.18 -20.55 -17.20
N ILE A 86 2.28 -19.66 -16.21
CA ILE A 86 3.28 -19.73 -15.14
C ILE A 86 3.09 -21.01 -14.32
N VAL A 87 1.87 -21.32 -13.91
CA VAL A 87 1.63 -22.56 -13.16
C VAL A 87 1.95 -23.80 -13.98
N LYS A 88 1.71 -23.78 -15.30
CA LYS A 88 2.13 -24.85 -16.21
C LYS A 88 3.63 -24.93 -16.46
N SER A 89 4.36 -23.84 -16.21
CA SER A 89 5.81 -23.75 -16.38
C SER A 89 6.62 -24.22 -15.17
N LEU A 90 5.99 -24.97 -14.25
CA LEU A 90 6.69 -25.64 -13.15
C LEU A 90 7.85 -26.47 -13.72
N TYR A 91 9.08 -26.15 -13.31
CA TYR A 91 10.27 -26.81 -13.85
C TYR A 91 11.16 -27.44 -12.78
N LEU A 92 10.96 -27.08 -11.50
CA LEU A 92 11.71 -27.65 -10.39
C LEU A 92 10.87 -27.67 -9.13
N THR A 93 10.90 -28.80 -8.42
CA THR A 93 10.28 -28.96 -7.11
C THR A 93 11.30 -29.50 -6.12
N LYS A 94 11.24 -29.01 -4.89
CA LYS A 94 11.98 -29.56 -3.76
C LYS A 94 11.01 -29.87 -2.64
N ASP A 95 10.95 -31.15 -2.27
CA ASP A 95 10.19 -31.58 -1.10
C ASP A 95 10.85 -31.04 0.16
N ILE A 96 10.06 -30.38 0.99
CA ILE A 96 10.48 -29.83 2.27
C ILE A 96 9.35 -30.13 3.26
N SER A 97 9.66 -30.81 4.36
CA SER A 97 8.67 -31.08 5.42
C SER A 97 8.17 -29.75 6.01
N THR A 98 6.86 -29.51 5.90
CA THR A 98 6.26 -28.22 6.21
C THR A 98 5.62 -28.11 7.59
N ASP A 99 6.06 -28.93 8.55
CA ASP A 99 5.46 -29.05 9.89
C ASP A 99 5.52 -27.77 10.76
N SER A 100 5.95 -26.62 10.24
CA SER A 100 6.12 -25.37 10.97
C SER A 100 5.73 -24.16 10.12
N SER A 101 5.44 -23.01 10.74
CA SER A 101 5.27 -21.72 10.06
C SER A 101 6.44 -21.47 9.11
N ILE A 102 6.17 -21.52 7.79
CA ILE A 102 7.19 -21.31 6.78
C ILE A 102 6.98 -19.93 6.17
N VAL A 103 7.91 -19.05 6.49
CA VAL A 103 8.15 -17.81 5.77
C VAL A 103 9.39 -17.98 4.92
N MET A 104 9.41 -17.29 3.78
CA MET A 104 10.51 -17.35 2.83
C MET A 104 10.86 -15.94 2.37
N ALA A 105 12.16 -15.69 2.23
CA ALA A 105 12.68 -14.54 1.51
C ALA A 105 13.66 -15.01 0.44
N ALA A 106 13.85 -14.19 -0.58
CA ALA A 106 14.76 -14.46 -1.68
C ALA A 106 15.57 -13.22 -2.03
N ASN A 107 16.74 -13.46 -2.59
CA ASN A 107 17.47 -12.53 -3.44
C ASN A 107 17.74 -13.21 -4.78
N ALA A 108 18.49 -12.56 -5.69
CA ALA A 108 18.80 -13.13 -7.01
C ALA A 108 19.74 -14.36 -7.00
N LYS A 109 20.17 -14.85 -5.83
CA LYS A 109 21.13 -15.96 -5.67
C LYS A 109 20.61 -17.09 -4.78
N TYR A 110 19.87 -16.74 -3.73
CA TYR A 110 19.56 -17.61 -2.60
C TYR A 110 18.12 -17.44 -2.10
N PHE A 111 17.55 -18.55 -1.65
CA PHE A 111 16.34 -18.60 -0.85
C PHE A 111 16.71 -18.81 0.61
N LEU A 112 16.12 -18.03 1.50
CA LEU A 112 16.16 -18.28 2.93
C LEU A 112 14.79 -18.77 3.40
N ILE A 113 14.78 -19.89 4.10
CA ILE A 113 13.54 -20.56 4.53
C ILE A 113 13.64 -20.92 6.00
N SER A 114 12.58 -20.59 6.73
CA SER A 114 12.38 -21.06 8.10
C SER A 114 11.72 -22.42 8.11
N GLN A 115 12.36 -23.41 8.74
CA GLN A 115 11.75 -24.72 8.94
C GLN A 115 12.16 -25.29 10.30
N LYS A 116 11.15 -25.58 11.13
CA LYS A 116 11.29 -26.08 12.50
C LYS A 116 12.16 -25.12 13.33
N SER A 117 13.30 -25.58 13.83
CA SER A 117 14.25 -24.80 14.63
C SER A 117 15.51 -24.45 13.84
N TYR A 118 15.43 -24.38 12.50
CA TYR A 118 16.56 -24.11 11.62
C TYR A 118 16.20 -23.12 10.51
N LEU A 119 17.22 -22.40 10.06
CA LEU A 119 17.18 -21.59 8.84
C LEU A 119 18.01 -22.28 7.76
N TYR A 120 17.42 -22.44 6.58
CA TYR A 120 18.05 -23.09 5.44
C TYR A 120 18.24 -22.10 4.31
N LEU A 121 19.47 -22.03 3.80
CA LEU A 121 19.85 -21.24 2.64
C LEU A 121 20.00 -22.18 1.44
N TYR A 122 19.17 -22.00 0.43
CA TYR A 122 19.22 -22.75 -0.82
C TYR A 122 19.67 -21.87 -1.97
N ASP A 123 20.32 -22.44 -2.99
CA ASP A 123 20.58 -21.73 -4.24
C ASP A 123 19.39 -21.79 -5.22
N LYS A 124 19.56 -21.19 -6.39
CA LYS A 124 18.58 -21.20 -7.49
C LYS A 124 18.22 -22.59 -8.04
N LYS A 125 19.02 -23.61 -7.74
CA LYS A 125 18.78 -25.01 -8.13
C LYS A 125 18.22 -25.82 -6.95
N LEU A 126 17.84 -25.15 -5.86
CA LEU A 126 17.35 -25.75 -4.62
C LEU A 126 18.37 -26.69 -3.96
N TYR A 127 19.67 -26.47 -4.20
CA TYR A 127 20.72 -27.13 -3.45
C TYR A 127 20.93 -26.41 -2.11
N LEU A 128 21.01 -27.18 -1.02
CA LEU A 128 21.29 -26.65 0.29
C LEU A 128 22.73 -26.12 0.32
N ILE A 129 22.87 -24.82 0.57
CA ILE A 129 24.16 -24.15 0.70
C ILE A 129 24.60 -24.13 2.16
N LYS A 130 23.67 -23.81 3.06
CA LYS A 130 23.95 -23.72 4.49
C LYS A 130 22.68 -23.91 5.30
N GLU A 131 22.83 -24.54 6.46
CA GLU A 131 21.81 -24.60 7.50
C GLU A 131 22.39 -24.04 8.81
N ILE A 132 21.58 -23.33 9.58
CA ILE A 132 21.96 -22.88 10.92
C ILE A 132 20.81 -23.13 11.90
N PRO A 133 21.10 -23.47 13.16
CA PRO A 133 20.10 -23.50 14.22
C PRO A 133 19.46 -22.12 14.43
N TRP A 134 18.17 -22.10 14.77
CA TRP A 134 17.39 -20.90 15.04
C TRP A 134 16.87 -20.89 16.47
N GLU A 135 17.39 -19.95 17.27
CA GLU A 135 17.10 -19.86 18.71
C GLU A 135 16.24 -18.65 19.08
N HIS A 136 15.79 -17.88 18.09
CA HIS A 136 15.11 -16.59 18.33
C HIS A 136 13.57 -16.68 18.33
N GLY A 137 13.03 -17.89 18.48
CA GLY A 137 11.59 -18.16 18.57
C GLY A 137 10.90 -18.15 17.22
N CYS A 138 9.57 -18.01 17.20
CA CYS A 138 8.81 -18.01 15.95
C CYS A 138 9.23 -16.84 15.06
N ILE A 139 9.37 -17.10 13.76
CA ILE A 139 9.58 -16.08 12.73
C ILE A 139 8.21 -15.73 12.15
N TRP A 140 7.90 -14.44 12.13
CA TRP A 140 6.62 -13.91 11.67
C TRP A 140 6.68 -13.52 10.19
N ASP A 141 7.78 -12.93 9.74
CA ASP A 141 7.98 -12.52 8.36
C ASP A 141 9.47 -12.38 8.01
N MET A 142 9.76 -12.35 6.71
CA MET A 142 11.11 -12.16 6.18
C MET A 142 11.10 -11.23 4.96
N CYS A 143 12.14 -10.40 4.87
CA CYS A 143 12.44 -9.65 3.65
C CYS A 143 13.95 -9.60 3.39
N MET A 144 14.34 -9.19 2.18
CA MET A 144 15.74 -9.03 1.78
C MET A 144 16.08 -7.55 1.64
N SER A 145 17.19 -7.11 2.22
CA SER A 145 17.80 -5.83 1.92
C SER A 145 18.94 -6.01 0.94
N ASN A 146 18.71 -5.66 -0.32
CA ASN A 146 19.75 -5.72 -1.35
C ASN A 146 20.91 -4.74 -1.03
N THR A 147 20.59 -3.57 -0.47
CA THR A 147 21.58 -2.55 -0.07
C THR A 147 22.54 -3.04 0.99
N LEU A 148 22.06 -3.84 1.96
CA LEU A 148 22.90 -4.41 3.01
C LEU A 148 23.42 -5.80 2.66
N SER A 149 22.91 -6.44 1.60
CA SER A 149 23.12 -7.87 1.30
C SER A 149 22.76 -8.76 2.50
N LYS A 150 21.65 -8.42 3.18
CA LYS A 150 21.17 -9.11 4.39
C LYS A 150 19.69 -9.45 4.29
N PHE A 151 19.35 -10.66 4.73
CA PHE A 151 17.98 -11.01 5.09
C PHE A 151 17.61 -10.33 6.41
N ILE A 152 16.38 -9.88 6.53
CA ILE A 152 15.81 -9.24 7.71
C ILE A 152 14.58 -10.05 8.14
N LEU A 153 14.57 -10.47 9.40
CA LEU A 153 13.59 -11.38 9.96
C LEU A 153 12.89 -10.70 11.14
N THR A 154 11.56 -10.70 11.14
CA THR A 154 10.78 -10.38 12.34
C THR A 154 10.56 -11.66 13.12
N ALA A 155 10.96 -11.67 14.38
CA ALA A 155 10.89 -12.85 15.23
C ALA A 155 10.39 -12.50 16.63
N LYS A 156 10.00 -13.53 17.39
CA LYS A 156 9.52 -13.37 18.77
C LYS A 156 10.51 -12.60 19.67
N LYS A 157 11.82 -12.78 19.47
CA LYS A 157 12.86 -12.10 20.26
C LYS A 157 13.30 -10.74 19.68
N GLY A 158 12.71 -10.25 18.59
CA GLY A 158 13.07 -8.96 18.00
C GLY A 158 13.29 -9.03 16.49
N ILE A 159 14.05 -8.06 15.96
CA ILE A 159 14.39 -8.00 14.54
C ILE A 159 15.85 -8.43 14.37
N ILE A 160 16.05 -9.38 13.48
CA ILE A 160 17.32 -10.06 13.28
C ILE A 160 17.71 -9.93 11.82
N THR A 161 19.02 -9.79 11.58
CA THR A 161 19.59 -9.83 10.24
C THR A 161 20.49 -11.03 10.05
N LEU A 162 20.51 -11.53 8.83
CA LEU A 162 21.42 -12.57 8.38
C LEU A 162 22.15 -12.10 7.13
N ASP A 163 23.47 -12.12 7.18
CA ASP A 163 24.30 -11.92 5.99
C ASP A 163 24.06 -13.03 4.95
N GLU A 164 23.83 -12.63 3.69
CA GLU A 164 23.38 -13.55 2.64
C GLU A 164 24.41 -14.65 2.32
N GLN A 165 25.69 -14.45 2.63
CA GLN A 165 26.77 -15.39 2.30
C GLN A 165 27.23 -16.16 3.52
N THR A 166 27.49 -15.43 4.61
CA THR A 166 28.07 -15.99 5.83
C THR A 166 27.01 -16.56 6.76
N MET A 167 25.72 -16.21 6.61
CA MET A 167 24.63 -16.56 7.52
C MET A 167 24.94 -16.18 8.99
N ILE A 168 25.77 -15.14 9.19
CA ILE A 168 26.03 -14.58 10.52
C ILE A 168 24.77 -13.88 10.99
N VAL A 169 24.31 -14.24 12.18
CA VAL A 169 23.09 -13.72 12.82
C VAL A 169 23.44 -12.50 13.66
N GLU A 170 22.76 -11.38 13.43
CA GLU A 170 22.93 -10.15 14.19
C GLU A 170 21.57 -9.58 14.60
N GLU A 171 21.42 -9.21 15.86
CA GLU A 171 20.22 -8.54 16.36
C GLU A 171 20.31 -7.02 16.13
N ILE A 172 19.24 -6.41 15.58
CA ILE A 172 19.18 -4.96 15.41
C ILE A 172 18.69 -4.31 16.72
N LYS A 173 19.63 -4.05 17.62
CA LYS A 173 19.35 -3.41 18.92
C LYS A 173 18.85 -1.97 18.82
N SER A 174 19.10 -1.29 17.69
CA SER A 174 18.69 0.10 17.48
C SER A 174 17.19 0.27 17.20
N LEU A 175 16.50 -0.83 16.86
CA LEU A 175 15.07 -0.81 16.63
C LEU A 175 14.36 -1.03 17.97
N PRO A 176 13.44 -0.14 18.38
CA PRO A 176 12.76 -0.30 19.64
C PRO A 176 12.04 -1.64 19.65
N VAL A 177 12.24 -2.41 20.74
CA VAL A 177 11.34 -3.50 21.09
C VAL A 177 10.03 -2.83 21.45
N ASN A 178 9.12 -2.75 20.48
CA ASN A 178 7.78 -2.25 20.72
C ASN A 178 7.06 -3.29 21.58
N ASP A 179 6.29 -2.85 22.59
CA ASP A 179 5.50 -3.73 23.48
C ASP A 179 4.58 -4.69 22.71
N ARG A 180 4.35 -4.42 21.43
CA ARG A 180 3.40 -5.11 20.56
C ARG A 180 4.00 -6.06 19.52
N SER A 181 5.32 -6.30 19.55
CA SER A 181 6.06 -7.17 18.63
C SER A 181 5.93 -6.82 17.13
N TRP A 182 7.06 -6.82 16.42
CA TRP A 182 7.06 -6.63 14.96
C TRP A 182 6.53 -7.89 14.27
N TYR A 183 5.64 -7.71 13.30
CA TYR A 183 4.98 -8.81 12.62
C TYR A 183 5.38 -8.88 11.15
N CYS A 184 5.08 -7.84 10.36
CA CYS A 184 5.49 -7.77 8.96
C CYS A 184 6.75 -6.93 8.76
N CYS A 185 7.55 -7.29 7.77
CA CYS A 185 8.66 -6.48 7.30
C CYS A 185 8.75 -6.46 5.77
N ALA A 186 9.08 -5.29 5.23
CA ALA A 186 9.36 -5.16 3.82
C ALA A 186 10.49 -4.16 3.61
N CYS A 187 11.29 -4.38 2.57
CA CYS A 187 12.50 -3.60 2.34
C CYS A 187 12.52 -3.08 0.90
N SER A 188 12.82 -1.80 0.76
CA SER A 188 13.25 -1.19 -0.50
C SER A 188 14.76 -1.00 -0.48
N ASN A 189 15.34 -0.47 -1.56
CA ASN A 189 16.76 -0.12 -1.55
C ASN A 189 17.13 0.99 -0.54
N LYS A 190 16.16 1.79 -0.07
CA LYS A 190 16.43 2.95 0.79
C LYS A 190 15.85 2.82 2.19
N SER A 191 14.82 2.02 2.36
CA SER A 191 14.02 1.97 3.58
C SER A 191 13.63 0.55 3.97
N LEU A 192 13.66 0.29 5.27
CA LEU A 192 13.00 -0.83 5.92
C LEU A 192 11.65 -0.35 6.49
N PHE A 193 10.59 -1.07 6.16
CA PHE A 193 9.24 -0.86 6.66
C PHE A 193 8.89 -1.97 7.64
N LEU A 194 8.32 -1.60 8.79
CA LEU A 194 7.92 -2.52 9.84
C LEU A 194 6.51 -2.22 10.31
N ALA A 195 5.71 -3.27 10.51
CA ALA A 195 4.35 -3.16 11.01
C ALA A 195 4.14 -4.08 12.21
N THR A 196 3.22 -3.71 13.10
CA THR A 196 2.81 -4.53 14.26
C THR A 196 1.50 -5.25 13.96
N GLN A 197 1.24 -6.40 14.59
CA GLN A 197 0.00 -7.17 14.40
C GLN A 197 -1.10 -6.68 15.34
N ASN A 198 -1.60 -5.46 15.13
CA ASN A 198 -2.70 -4.94 15.95
C ASN A 198 -3.68 -4.18 15.09
N LEU A 199 -4.93 -4.16 15.53
CA LEU A 199 -5.91 -3.18 15.08
C LEU A 199 -5.33 -1.76 15.08
N ASN A 200 -5.72 -0.95 14.10
CA ASN A 200 -5.17 0.38 13.89
C ASN A 200 -3.65 0.33 13.59
N THR A 201 -3.24 -0.62 12.75
CA THR A 201 -1.82 -0.86 12.45
C THR A 201 -1.12 0.40 11.94
N THR A 202 0.07 0.65 12.48
CA THR A 202 0.98 1.73 12.07
C THR A 202 2.22 1.12 11.41
N ILE A 203 2.64 1.69 10.29
CA ILE A 203 3.89 1.34 9.61
C ILE A 203 4.97 2.30 10.08
N TYR A 204 6.13 1.75 10.43
CA TYR A 204 7.33 2.48 10.80
C TYR A 204 8.35 2.34 9.68
N GLU A 205 8.82 3.47 9.18
CA GLU A 205 9.85 3.53 8.15
C GLU A 205 11.20 3.91 8.77
N TYR A 206 12.21 3.13 8.42
CA TYR A 206 13.60 3.36 8.79
C TYR A 206 14.45 3.49 7.54
N SER A 207 15.26 4.53 7.44
CA SER A 207 16.23 4.67 6.37
C SER A 207 17.38 3.68 6.59
N ILE A 208 17.82 3.05 5.51
CA ILE A 208 18.95 2.12 5.50
C ILE A 208 20.24 2.91 5.34
N MET A 209 21.13 2.77 6.33
CA MET A 209 22.49 3.29 6.32
C MET A 209 23.46 2.10 6.20
N GLU A 210 24.72 2.32 5.80
CA GLU A 210 25.70 1.24 5.50
C GLU A 210 25.74 0.07 6.50
N LYS A 211 25.51 0.33 7.79
CA LYS A 211 25.51 -0.70 8.84
C LYS A 211 24.40 -0.54 9.88
N ASN A 212 23.40 0.31 9.63
CA ASN A 212 22.37 0.60 10.64
C ASN A 212 21.07 1.10 10.01
N PHE A 213 20.05 1.22 10.84
CA PHE A 213 18.74 1.74 10.50
C PHE A 213 18.50 3.03 11.29
N SER A 214 18.06 4.09 10.62
CA SER A 214 17.67 5.34 11.27
C SER A 214 16.17 5.56 11.13
N PHE A 215 15.48 5.84 12.23
CA PHE A 215 14.05 6.11 12.18
C PHE A 215 13.77 7.32 11.30
N ARG A 216 12.85 7.17 10.35
CA ARG A 216 12.47 8.23 9.41
C ARG A 216 11.11 8.81 9.78
N ARG A 217 10.09 7.96 9.84
CA ARG A 217 8.70 8.36 10.15
C ARG A 217 7.83 7.17 10.53
N LYS A 218 6.63 7.45 11.01
CA LYS A 218 5.56 6.47 11.21
C LYS A 218 4.29 6.95 10.49
N GLN A 219 3.53 6.04 9.93
CA GLN A 219 2.29 6.32 9.21
C GLN A 219 1.18 5.40 9.68
N LEU A 220 0.06 5.97 10.10
CA LEU A 220 -1.15 5.20 10.35
C LEU A 220 -1.76 4.80 9.00
N CYS A 221 -1.92 3.50 8.78
CA CYS A 221 -2.35 2.96 7.47
C CYS A 221 -3.73 2.29 7.54
N CYS A 222 -4.15 1.83 8.71
CA CYS A 222 -5.40 1.11 8.90
C CYS A 222 -6.38 1.90 9.77
N SER A 223 -7.68 1.68 9.59
CA SER A 223 -8.70 2.15 10.52
C SER A 223 -8.69 1.36 11.84
N SER A 224 -9.56 1.73 12.78
CA SER A 224 -9.64 1.10 14.11
C SER A 224 -9.95 -0.39 14.08
N ASP A 225 -10.59 -0.86 13.02
CA ASP A 225 -11.09 -2.23 12.89
C ASP A 225 -10.23 -3.03 11.90
N GLU A 226 -9.11 -2.46 11.47
CA GLU A 226 -8.25 -3.01 10.43
C GLU A 226 -6.84 -3.25 10.93
N TYR A 227 -6.22 -4.30 10.40
CA TYR A 227 -4.81 -4.56 10.60
C TYR A 227 -4.14 -5.12 9.35
N ILE A 228 -2.82 -4.95 9.27
CA ILE A 228 -2.00 -5.46 8.16
C ILE A 228 -1.68 -6.92 8.43
N GLU A 229 -2.12 -7.81 7.55
CA GLU A 229 -1.78 -9.23 7.57
C GLU A 229 -0.44 -9.50 6.89
N HIS A 230 -0.14 -8.76 5.80
CA HIS A 230 1.08 -8.96 5.04
C HIS A 230 1.52 -7.69 4.32
N MET A 231 2.84 -7.57 4.11
CA MET A 231 3.44 -6.41 3.48
C MET A 231 4.58 -6.81 2.54
N LYS A 232 4.60 -6.24 1.33
CA LYS A 232 5.75 -6.30 0.43
C LYS A 232 6.02 -4.94 -0.19
N CYS A 233 7.27 -4.75 -0.59
CA CYS A 233 7.75 -3.48 -1.10
C CYS A 233 8.43 -3.72 -2.46
N THR A 234 8.17 -2.82 -3.40
CA THR A 234 9.03 -2.54 -4.55
C THR A 234 9.79 -1.25 -4.26
N ASN A 235 10.58 -0.73 -5.19
CA ASN A 235 11.27 0.55 -4.93
C ASN A 235 10.30 1.72 -4.69
N ASP A 236 9.16 1.73 -5.39
CA ASP A 236 8.25 2.88 -5.41
C ASP A 236 6.90 2.62 -4.74
N CYS A 237 6.52 1.35 -4.58
CA CYS A 237 5.22 0.96 -4.04
C CYS A 237 5.34 0.00 -2.85
N LEU A 238 4.50 0.22 -1.85
CA LEU A 238 4.28 -0.64 -0.70
C LEU A 238 2.91 -1.30 -0.85
N ALA A 239 2.90 -2.63 -0.94
CA ALA A 239 1.70 -3.44 -0.98
C ALA A 239 1.34 -3.91 0.43
N LEU A 240 0.08 -3.72 0.82
CA LEU A 240 -0.48 -4.06 2.11
C LEU A 240 -1.70 -4.94 1.90
N ILE A 241 -1.68 -6.16 2.45
CA ILE A 241 -2.91 -6.93 2.64
C ILE A 241 -3.48 -6.53 3.99
N ILE A 242 -4.70 -5.98 3.97
CA ILE A 242 -5.38 -5.45 5.14
C ILE A 242 -6.66 -6.26 5.36
N LEU A 243 -6.84 -6.77 6.59
CA LEU A 243 -8.08 -7.38 7.04
C LEU A 243 -8.88 -6.37 7.87
N ASN A 244 -10.15 -6.20 7.54
CA ASN A 244 -11.14 -5.59 8.42
C ASN A 244 -11.77 -6.68 9.29
N ASP A 245 -11.50 -6.65 10.60
CA ASP A 245 -11.91 -7.69 11.54
C ASP A 245 -13.44 -7.72 11.73
N THR A 246 -14.06 -6.55 11.80
CA THR A 246 -15.51 -6.40 11.99
C THR A 246 -16.31 -6.91 10.78
N LYS A 247 -15.87 -6.57 9.56
CA LYS A 247 -16.56 -6.97 8.32
C LYS A 247 -16.11 -8.31 7.79
N ASN A 248 -14.98 -8.81 8.26
CA ASN A 248 -14.31 -9.98 7.71
C ASN A 248 -14.05 -9.85 6.19
N GLU A 249 -13.50 -8.69 5.81
CA GLU A 249 -13.18 -8.33 4.43
C GLU A 249 -11.69 -8.06 4.29
N ARG A 250 -11.08 -8.61 3.26
CA ARG A 250 -9.69 -8.31 2.91
C ARG A 250 -9.62 -7.38 1.72
N HIS A 251 -8.62 -6.52 1.72
CA HIS A 251 -8.28 -5.72 0.56
C HIS A 251 -6.76 -5.61 0.39
N LEU A 252 -6.34 -5.38 -0.86
CA LEU A 252 -4.98 -5.05 -1.20
C LEU A 252 -4.89 -3.54 -1.40
N ASP A 253 -4.11 -2.89 -0.56
CA ASP A 253 -3.76 -1.49 -0.65
C ASP A 253 -2.37 -1.35 -1.27
N ILE A 254 -2.26 -0.58 -2.36
CA ILE A 254 -0.96 -0.15 -2.88
C ILE A 254 -0.74 1.32 -2.55
N ARG A 255 0.38 1.60 -1.90
CA ARG A 255 0.75 2.94 -1.44
C ARG A 255 2.11 3.36 -1.99
N SER A 256 2.31 4.65 -2.19
CA SER A 256 3.62 5.21 -2.54
C SER A 256 4.59 5.05 -1.37
N THR A 257 5.79 4.51 -1.60
CA THR A 257 6.83 4.46 -0.54
C THR A 257 7.34 5.85 -0.17
N LEU A 258 7.20 6.82 -1.08
CA LEU A 258 7.65 8.19 -0.86
C LEU A 258 6.66 8.98 -0.01
N THR A 259 5.36 8.92 -0.31
CA THR A 259 4.35 9.75 0.35
C THR A 259 3.42 9.00 1.30
N PHE A 260 3.39 7.66 1.22
CA PHE A 260 2.38 6.79 1.83
C PHE A 260 0.94 7.00 1.33
N ASP A 261 0.74 7.84 0.31
CA ASP A 261 -0.57 8.01 -0.31
C ASP A 261 -1.02 6.71 -0.95
N GLN A 262 -2.30 6.39 -0.78
CA GLN A 262 -2.94 5.26 -1.44
C GLN A 262 -3.03 5.54 -2.94
N LEU A 263 -2.35 4.72 -3.73
CA LEU A 263 -2.39 4.78 -5.19
C LEU A 263 -3.66 4.11 -5.71
N TRP A 264 -4.00 2.95 -5.15
CA TRP A 264 -5.26 2.26 -5.39
C TRP A 264 -5.50 1.19 -4.33
N THR A 265 -6.74 0.71 -4.25
CA THR A 265 -7.17 -0.38 -3.37
C THR A 265 -8.10 -1.30 -4.14
N ILE A 266 -8.07 -2.59 -3.81
CA ILE A 266 -9.03 -3.58 -4.32
C ILE A 266 -9.51 -4.51 -3.22
N SER A 267 -10.80 -4.82 -3.22
CA SER A 267 -11.33 -5.88 -2.36
C SER A 267 -10.87 -7.24 -2.86
N LEU A 268 -10.35 -8.04 -1.95
CA LEU A 268 -10.02 -9.44 -2.15
C LEU A 268 -11.21 -10.25 -1.66
N ASN A 269 -11.84 -11.02 -2.54
CA ASN A 269 -12.99 -11.88 -2.20
C ASN A 269 -12.53 -13.10 -1.37
N ILE A 270 -11.99 -12.87 -0.18
CA ILE A 270 -11.35 -13.84 0.73
C ILE A 270 -11.99 -13.69 2.11
N HIS A 271 -12.82 -14.64 2.50
CA HIS A 271 -13.68 -14.53 3.69
C HIS A 271 -13.22 -15.34 4.91
N GLU A 272 -12.20 -16.19 4.81
CA GLU A 272 -11.78 -17.00 5.96
C GLU A 272 -10.75 -16.27 6.84
N GLN A 273 -11.08 -15.99 8.11
CA GLN A 273 -10.21 -15.21 9.01
C GLN A 273 -8.91 -15.94 9.39
N THR A 274 -8.89 -17.27 9.35
CA THR A 274 -7.81 -18.05 9.98
C THR A 274 -6.59 -18.27 9.10
N ASN A 275 -6.64 -17.85 7.84
CA ASN A 275 -5.66 -18.28 6.85
C ASN A 275 -4.69 -17.15 6.51
N ILE A 276 -3.41 -17.53 6.43
CA ILE A 276 -2.32 -16.63 6.03
C ILE A 276 -2.61 -16.19 4.60
N VAL A 277 -2.67 -14.88 4.35
CA VAL A 277 -2.68 -14.34 3.00
C VAL A 277 -1.35 -13.64 2.79
N SER A 278 -0.65 -13.96 1.71
CA SER A 278 0.61 -13.30 1.35
C SER A 278 0.54 -12.68 -0.03
N CYS A 279 1.34 -11.63 -0.24
CA CYS A 279 1.54 -11.03 -1.54
C CYS A 279 2.99 -11.14 -1.99
N CYS A 280 3.21 -11.11 -3.30
CA CYS A 280 4.52 -10.84 -3.89
C CYS A 280 4.39 -9.92 -5.11
N SER A 281 5.43 -9.13 -5.35
CA SER A 281 5.56 -8.38 -6.60
C SER A 281 5.94 -9.33 -7.73
N LEU A 282 5.38 -9.09 -8.91
CA LEU A 282 5.73 -9.74 -10.17
C LEU A 282 6.41 -8.73 -11.11
N ASN A 283 7.16 -7.78 -10.55
CA ASN A 283 7.77 -6.64 -11.25
C ASN A 283 6.72 -5.85 -12.06
N GLU A 284 6.99 -5.63 -13.35
CA GLU A 284 6.11 -4.90 -14.27
C GLU A 284 4.78 -5.63 -14.53
N ASN A 285 4.67 -6.91 -14.13
CA ASN A 285 3.48 -7.71 -14.38
C ASN A 285 2.38 -7.53 -13.32
N GLY A 286 2.64 -6.84 -12.21
CA GLY A 286 1.67 -6.62 -11.14
C GLY A 286 2.01 -7.36 -9.85
N TRP A 287 0.97 -7.85 -9.17
CA TRP A 287 1.06 -8.47 -7.86
C TRP A 287 0.39 -9.84 -7.88
N LEU A 288 0.99 -10.77 -7.15
CA LEU A 288 0.40 -12.09 -6.90
C LEU A 288 -0.05 -12.15 -5.45
N ILE A 289 -1.29 -12.56 -5.23
CA ILE A 289 -1.82 -12.85 -3.90
C ILE A 289 -1.97 -14.36 -3.77
N VAL A 290 -1.48 -14.90 -2.66
CA VAL A 290 -1.62 -16.31 -2.28
C VAL A 290 -2.77 -16.41 -1.27
N ASP A 291 -3.84 -17.07 -1.68
CA ASP A 291 -5.00 -17.36 -0.86
C ASP A 291 -4.97 -18.84 -0.45
N VAL A 292 -4.44 -19.09 0.75
CA VAL A 292 -4.26 -20.43 1.32
C VAL A 292 -5.61 -21.12 1.54
N ALA A 293 -6.63 -20.35 1.94
CA ALA A 293 -7.96 -20.84 2.28
C ALA A 293 -8.60 -21.60 1.12
N GLU A 294 -8.61 -20.93 -0.03
CA GLU A 294 -9.23 -21.41 -1.26
C GLU A 294 -8.21 -22.11 -2.17
N THR A 295 -6.98 -22.33 -1.68
CA THR A 295 -5.87 -22.98 -2.41
C THR A 295 -5.64 -22.37 -3.79
N ARG A 296 -5.59 -21.03 -3.88
CA ARG A 296 -5.58 -20.31 -5.15
C ARG A 296 -4.58 -19.15 -5.18
N LEU A 297 -4.26 -18.75 -6.39
CA LEU A 297 -3.42 -17.60 -6.71
C LEU A 297 -4.27 -16.55 -7.43
N ILE A 298 -4.17 -15.30 -7.00
CA ILE A 298 -4.89 -14.17 -7.58
C ILE A 298 -3.87 -13.21 -8.19
N HIS A 299 -3.97 -12.98 -9.49
CA HIS A 299 -3.15 -12.00 -10.20
C HIS A 299 -3.86 -10.64 -10.24
N VAL A 300 -3.20 -9.64 -9.68
CA VAL A 300 -3.64 -8.25 -9.66
C VAL A 300 -2.71 -7.43 -10.53
N THR A 301 -3.26 -6.60 -11.42
CA THR A 301 -2.46 -5.74 -12.30
C THR A 301 -1.90 -4.53 -11.55
N ASN A 302 -0.93 -3.86 -12.17
CA ASN A 302 -0.38 -2.61 -11.64
C ASN A 302 -1.39 -1.44 -11.58
N GLN A 303 -2.55 -1.59 -12.24
CA GLN A 303 -3.63 -0.60 -12.23
C GLN A 303 -4.73 -0.95 -11.21
N GLY A 304 -4.55 -1.98 -10.38
CA GLY A 304 -5.52 -2.32 -9.33
C GLY A 304 -6.79 -2.97 -9.86
N TYR A 305 -6.66 -3.98 -10.72
CA TYR A 305 -7.77 -4.89 -11.02
C TYR A 305 -7.30 -6.34 -11.05
N ILE A 306 -8.20 -7.25 -10.68
CA ILE A 306 -7.94 -8.69 -10.73
C ILE A 306 -7.98 -9.12 -12.20
N LYS A 307 -6.85 -9.60 -12.72
CA LYS A 307 -6.75 -10.10 -14.10
C LYS A 307 -7.20 -11.54 -14.20
N ASN A 308 -6.80 -12.37 -13.22
CA ASN A 308 -7.05 -13.80 -13.24
C ASN A 308 -6.94 -14.39 -11.84
N THR A 309 -7.69 -15.46 -11.60
CA THR A 309 -7.63 -16.26 -10.37
C THR A 309 -7.57 -17.72 -10.76
N ILE A 310 -6.62 -18.47 -10.21
CA ILE A 310 -6.45 -19.89 -10.53
C ILE A 310 -6.27 -20.72 -9.28
N THR A 311 -6.82 -21.92 -9.26
CA THR A 311 -6.50 -22.93 -8.25
C THR A 311 -5.05 -23.38 -8.41
N TYR A 312 -4.40 -23.70 -7.30
CA TYR A 312 -3.04 -24.16 -7.26
C TYR A 312 -2.91 -25.36 -6.32
N THR A 313 -2.26 -26.41 -6.79
CA THR A 313 -2.09 -27.66 -6.05
C THR A 313 -0.64 -28.10 -6.19
N PRO A 314 0.08 -28.41 -5.10
CA PRO A 314 -0.36 -28.48 -3.69
C PRO A 314 -0.71 -27.12 -3.07
N SER A 315 -1.41 -27.08 -1.93
CA SER A 315 -1.88 -25.81 -1.33
C SER A 315 -0.74 -24.79 -1.18
N PRO A 316 -0.83 -23.59 -1.77
CA PRO A 316 0.23 -22.59 -1.70
C PRO A 316 0.16 -21.83 -0.37
N HIS A 317 1.32 -21.61 0.27
CA HIS A 317 1.45 -20.89 1.55
C HIS A 317 2.10 -19.51 1.38
N TYR A 318 3.09 -19.39 0.49
CA TYR A 318 3.83 -18.16 0.29
C TYR A 318 4.38 -18.10 -1.14
N ALA A 319 4.56 -16.90 -1.67
CA ALA A 319 5.22 -16.72 -2.95
C ALA A 319 6.29 -15.63 -2.85
N VAL A 320 7.37 -15.79 -3.62
CA VAL A 320 8.38 -14.75 -3.81
C VAL A 320 8.89 -14.83 -5.24
N GLN A 321 9.03 -13.68 -5.88
CA GLN A 321 9.78 -13.61 -7.13
C GLN A 321 11.28 -13.70 -6.79
N PHE A 322 11.93 -14.75 -7.26
CA PHE A 322 13.33 -15.03 -6.95
C PHE A 322 14.28 -14.18 -7.79
N ASP A 323 13.99 -14.10 -9.08
CA ASP A 323 14.67 -13.25 -10.07
C ASP A 323 13.66 -12.82 -11.14
N ASN A 324 14.14 -12.25 -12.25
CA ASN A 324 13.27 -11.68 -13.27
C ASN A 324 12.37 -12.72 -13.96
N ASP A 325 12.80 -13.97 -14.04
CA ASP A 325 12.11 -15.04 -14.77
C ASP A 325 11.69 -16.22 -13.89
N THR A 326 11.91 -16.15 -12.57
CA THR A 326 11.58 -17.25 -11.65
C THR A 326 10.65 -16.81 -10.53
N LEU A 327 9.49 -17.45 -10.44
CA LEU A 327 8.58 -17.38 -9.31
C LEU A 327 8.77 -18.63 -8.44
N ALA A 328 9.03 -18.44 -7.16
CA ALA A 328 9.01 -19.52 -6.18
C ALA A 328 7.71 -19.49 -5.38
N ILE A 329 7.04 -20.63 -5.35
CA ILE A 329 5.83 -20.85 -4.56
C ILE A 329 6.14 -21.93 -3.54
N LEU A 330 6.05 -21.53 -2.29
CA LEU A 330 6.11 -22.42 -1.15
C LEU A 330 4.72 -23.00 -0.89
N THR A 331 4.66 -24.29 -0.68
CA THR A 331 3.44 -25.10 -0.60
C THR A 331 3.49 -26.00 0.63
N GLU A 332 2.39 -26.68 0.94
CA GLU A 332 2.34 -27.74 1.97
C GLU A 332 3.25 -28.96 1.69
N GLN A 333 3.82 -29.10 0.49
CA GLN A 333 4.71 -30.22 0.15
C GLN A 333 6.17 -29.80 -0.02
N GLY A 334 6.43 -28.50 -0.15
CA GLY A 334 7.76 -27.96 -0.40
C GLY A 334 7.73 -26.74 -1.31
N ILE A 335 8.79 -26.54 -2.10
CA ILE A 335 8.92 -25.38 -3.00
C ILE A 335 8.78 -25.81 -4.44
N ASN A 336 8.01 -25.03 -5.18
CA ASN A 336 7.83 -25.13 -6.62
C ASN A 336 8.42 -23.88 -7.29
N LEU A 337 9.30 -24.07 -8.28
CA LEU A 337 9.82 -22.99 -9.12
C LEU A 337 9.14 -23.00 -10.49
N HIS A 338 8.62 -21.84 -10.85
CA HIS A 338 7.92 -21.58 -12.10
C HIS A 338 8.67 -20.54 -12.91
N ARG A 339 8.59 -20.65 -14.24
CA ARG A 339 9.09 -19.59 -15.11
C ARG A 339 8.04 -18.50 -15.29
N ILE A 340 8.47 -17.25 -15.18
CA ILE A 340 7.69 -16.10 -15.58
C ILE A 340 8.08 -15.81 -17.03
N ASP A 341 7.22 -16.20 -17.96
CA ASP A 341 7.38 -15.83 -19.36
C ASP A 341 7.23 -14.30 -19.47
N SER A 342 8.35 -13.59 -19.51
CA SER A 342 8.42 -12.29 -20.14
C SER A 342 8.50 -12.55 -21.64
N ASP A 343 7.61 -11.92 -22.41
CA ASP A 343 7.35 -12.23 -23.83
C ASP A 343 8.57 -12.71 -24.64
N GLY A 344 8.35 -13.81 -25.36
CA GLY A 344 9.26 -14.50 -26.28
C GLY A 344 10.30 -13.64 -26.99
N GLU A 345 11.55 -13.77 -26.57
CA GLU A 345 12.60 -13.95 -27.57
C GLU A 345 12.41 -15.34 -28.16
N PHE A 346 11.93 -15.40 -29.40
CA PHE A 346 12.22 -16.54 -30.28
C PHE A 346 13.74 -16.72 -30.25
N ARG A 347 14.22 -17.70 -29.47
CA ARG A 347 15.53 -18.30 -29.70
C ARG A 347 15.41 -19.08 -31.00
N LEU A 348 15.70 -18.40 -32.12
CA LEU A 348 16.06 -19.04 -33.38
C LEU A 348 17.40 -19.74 -33.23
#